data_AF-A0A2N3WZA8-F1
#
_entry.id   AF-A0A2N3WZA8-F1
#
_cell.length_a   1.000
_cell.length_b   1.000
_cell.length_c   1.000
_cell.angle_alpha   90.00
_cell.angle_beta   90.00
_cell.angle_gamma   90.00
#
_symmetry.space_group_name_H-M   'P 1'
#
loop_
_entity.id
_entity.type
_entity.pdbx_description
1 polymer ?
#
loop_
_entity_poly.entity_id
_entity_poly.type
_entity_poly.pdbx_seq_one_letter_code
_entity_poly.pdbx_strand_id
1 'polypeptide(L)'
;MGFIGGGPVVEELDAKFWRLTEPLTYQGAVETFTVPAGFRTDFASVPRALVWLIPRYGAYTRAAILHDYLRRTGEVGFADADGIFRRSLHEAGVSVPRRWMMWAAVRLGSRLRGARPVDVLGWLLIAVPSVVFLAIPVLVVTTALLVFWMVELGFWVLGRITRHTAAPPPSPQMKTA
;
A
#
# COMPACT_ATOMS: atom_id res chain seq x y z
N MET A 1 3.73 7.33 -24.03
CA MET A 1 4.89 7.62 -23.16
C MET A 1 4.63 6.94 -21.82
N GLY A 2 5.64 6.76 -20.97
CA GLY A 2 5.55 5.99 -19.74
C GLY A 2 6.86 6.01 -18.95
N PHE A 3 7.08 5.02 -18.09
CA PHE A 3 8.34 4.92 -17.34
C PHE A 3 9.51 4.57 -18.27
N ILE A 4 10.60 5.32 -18.14
CA ILE A 4 11.85 5.09 -18.87
C ILE A 4 12.73 4.16 -18.03
N GLY A 5 13.34 3.15 -18.66
CA GLY A 5 14.27 2.22 -18.01
C GLY A 5 13.61 0.95 -17.45
N GLY A 6 14.37 0.24 -16.61
CA GLY A 6 13.98 -1.04 -16.03
C GLY A 6 12.89 -0.95 -14.95
N GLY A 7 12.74 -2.04 -14.20
CA GLY A 7 11.94 -2.03 -12.97
C GLY A 7 12.59 -1.11 -11.91
N PRO A 8 11.82 -0.63 -10.92
CA PRO A 8 12.39 0.19 -9.86
C PRO A 8 13.36 -0.64 -9.02
N VAL A 9 14.59 -0.17 -8.86
CA VAL A 9 15.56 -0.77 -7.93
C VAL A 9 15.41 -0.08 -6.58
N VAL A 10 15.12 -0.89 -5.56
CA VAL A 10 14.82 -0.41 -4.21
C VAL A 10 15.60 -1.20 -3.18
N GLU A 11 15.98 -0.51 -2.11
CA GLU A 11 16.61 -1.06 -0.93
C GLU A 11 15.61 -1.03 0.22
N GLU A 12 15.48 -2.14 0.93
CA GLU A 12 14.63 -2.23 2.11
C GLU A 12 15.29 -1.48 3.27
N LEU A 13 14.60 -0.49 3.83
CA LEU A 13 15.06 0.20 5.04
C LEU A 13 14.50 -0.45 6.31
N ASP A 14 13.23 -0.88 6.26
CA ASP A 14 12.48 -1.51 7.35
C ASP A 14 11.25 -2.22 6.77
N ALA A 15 10.50 -2.98 7.59
CA ALA A 15 9.33 -3.79 7.19
C ALA A 15 8.20 -3.00 6.48
N LYS A 16 8.23 -1.67 6.54
CA LYS A 16 7.25 -0.77 5.93
C LYS A 16 7.82 0.19 4.87
N PHE A 17 9.13 0.42 4.83
CA PHE A 17 9.70 1.50 4.03
C PHE A 17 10.84 1.01 3.14
N TRP A 18 10.83 1.52 1.91
CA TRP A 18 11.84 1.28 0.90
C TRP A 18 12.48 2.59 0.47
N ARG A 19 13.73 2.49 0.05
CA ARG A 19 14.50 3.57 -0.54
C ARG A 19 14.77 3.26 -2.00
N LEU A 20 14.46 4.20 -2.88
CA LEU A 20 14.80 4.09 -4.29
C LEU A 20 16.32 4.22 -4.46
N THR A 21 16.99 3.27 -5.11
CA THR A 21 18.46 3.32 -5.31
C THR A 21 18.84 3.96 -6.63
N GLU A 22 17.97 3.89 -7.63
CA GLU A 22 18.16 4.47 -8.96
C GLU A 22 17.06 5.48 -9.28
N PRO A 23 17.35 6.58 -9.99
CA PRO A 23 16.33 7.55 -10.33
C PRO A 23 15.21 6.92 -11.19
N LEU A 24 13.97 7.21 -10.85
CA LEU A 24 12.80 6.75 -11.60
C LEU A 24 12.25 7.90 -12.42
N THR A 25 12.37 7.81 -13.75
CA THR A 25 11.86 8.83 -14.66
C THR A 25 10.55 8.38 -15.30
N TYR A 26 9.53 9.23 -15.17
CA TYR A 26 8.26 9.12 -15.85
C TYR A 26 8.17 10.18 -16.94
N GLN A 27 7.92 9.74 -18.17
CA GLN A 27 7.68 10.61 -19.30
C GLN A 27 6.18 10.61 -19.62
N GLY A 28 5.51 11.71 -19.30
CA GLY A 28 4.17 12.02 -19.76
C GLY A 28 4.20 12.68 -21.14
N ALA A 29 3.02 12.90 -21.74
CA ALA A 29 2.89 13.48 -23.09
C ALA A 29 3.48 14.90 -23.22
N VAL A 30 3.49 15.67 -22.12
CA VAL A 30 3.91 17.08 -22.08
C VAL A 30 4.85 17.38 -20.90
N GLU A 31 5.01 16.42 -20.00
CA GLU A 31 5.67 16.59 -18.70
C GLU A 31 6.62 15.44 -18.46
N THR A 32 7.77 15.69 -17.82
CA THR A 32 8.71 14.65 -17.41
C THR A 32 9.01 14.83 -15.94
N PHE A 33 8.77 13.78 -15.16
CA PHE A 33 9.06 13.77 -13.72
C PHE A 33 10.19 12.79 -13.44
N THR A 34 11.18 13.22 -12.66
CA THR A 34 12.27 12.34 -12.23
C THR A 34 12.27 12.27 -10.72
N VAL A 35 11.95 11.09 -10.19
CA VAL A 35 12.08 10.80 -8.76
C VAL A 35 13.55 10.51 -8.47
N PRO A 36 14.22 11.28 -7.60
CA PRO A 36 15.64 11.11 -7.34
C PRO A 36 15.92 9.81 -6.58
N ALA A 37 17.12 9.25 -6.79
CA ALA A 37 17.66 8.22 -5.92
C ALA A 37 17.71 8.72 -4.46
N GLY A 38 17.48 7.83 -3.51
CA GLY A 38 17.35 8.13 -2.09
C GLY A 38 15.92 8.44 -1.64
N PHE A 39 14.95 8.53 -2.56
CA PHE A 39 13.55 8.78 -2.18
C PHE A 39 12.98 7.62 -1.34
N ARG A 40 12.38 7.97 -0.19
CA ARG A 40 11.72 7.01 0.72
C ARG A 40 10.24 6.92 0.40
N THR A 41 9.76 5.72 0.14
CA THR A 41 8.38 5.37 -0.23
C THR A 41 7.90 4.17 0.60
N ASP A 42 6.61 4.15 0.95
CA ASP A 42 5.93 2.99 1.53
C ASP A 42 5.07 2.24 0.49
N PHE A 43 5.24 2.58 -0.80
CA PHE A 43 4.45 2.13 -1.94
C PHE A 43 2.95 2.37 -1.69
N ALA A 44 2.13 1.34 -1.89
CA ALA A 44 0.72 1.38 -1.56
C ALA A 44 0.52 0.88 -0.13
N SER A 45 0.12 1.79 0.77
CA SER A 45 -0.44 1.44 2.09
C SER A 45 -1.83 0.79 1.91
N VAL A 46 -1.84 -0.50 1.53
CA VAL A 46 -3.06 -1.29 1.31
C VAL A 46 -3.48 -2.00 2.61
N PRO A 47 -4.74 -1.86 3.06
CA PRO A 47 -5.27 -2.64 4.18
C PRO A 47 -5.12 -4.14 3.95
N ARG A 48 -4.82 -4.91 5.01
CA ARG A 48 -4.58 -6.37 4.90
C ARG A 48 -5.72 -7.12 4.22
N ALA A 49 -6.96 -6.73 4.49
CA ALA A 49 -8.17 -7.29 3.89
C ALA A 49 -8.32 -7.01 2.39
N LEU A 50 -7.48 -6.15 1.78
CA LEU A 50 -7.49 -5.81 0.36
C LEU A 50 -6.24 -6.30 -0.40
N VAL A 51 -5.28 -6.91 0.31
CA VAL A 51 -4.03 -7.41 -0.30
C VAL A 51 -4.28 -8.50 -1.35
N TRP A 52 -5.38 -9.27 -1.21
CA TRP A 52 -5.78 -10.27 -2.21
C TRP A 52 -6.21 -9.64 -3.55
N LEU A 53 -6.67 -8.39 -3.55
CA LEU A 53 -7.13 -7.69 -4.76
C LEU A 53 -6.03 -6.81 -5.36
N ILE A 54 -5.34 -6.06 -4.50
CA ILE A 54 -4.25 -5.16 -4.83
C ILE A 54 -3.08 -5.56 -3.93
N PRO A 55 -2.11 -6.34 -4.45
CA PRO A 55 -0.90 -6.70 -3.70
C PRO A 55 -0.13 -5.47 -3.17
N ARG A 56 0.95 -5.66 -2.41
CA ARG A 56 1.80 -4.51 -2.02
C ARG A 56 2.70 -4.01 -3.15
N TYR A 57 3.05 -4.90 -4.08
CA TYR A 57 3.93 -4.62 -5.21
C TYR A 57 3.37 -5.22 -6.50
N GLY A 58 3.71 -4.64 -7.64
CA GLY A 58 3.32 -5.13 -8.96
C GLY A 58 3.46 -4.07 -10.04
N ALA A 59 2.66 -4.19 -11.10
CA ALA A 59 2.70 -3.26 -12.25
C ALA A 59 2.51 -1.78 -11.86
N TYR A 60 1.77 -1.50 -10.77
CA TYR A 60 1.52 -0.15 -10.26
C TYR A 60 2.60 0.38 -9.30
N THR A 61 3.62 -0.40 -8.93
CA THR A 61 4.65 0.05 -7.98
C THR A 61 5.32 1.34 -8.45
N ARG A 62 5.72 1.42 -9.73
CA ARG A 62 6.31 2.64 -10.30
C ARG A 62 5.36 3.84 -10.24
N ALA A 63 4.08 3.61 -10.52
CA ALA A 63 3.05 4.64 -10.41
C ALA A 63 2.87 5.13 -8.96
N ALA A 64 2.92 4.22 -7.97
CA ALA A 64 2.81 4.58 -6.56
C ALA A 64 4.01 5.42 -6.09
N ILE A 65 5.24 5.04 -6.46
CA ILE A 65 6.45 5.82 -6.14
C ILE A 65 6.35 7.24 -6.71
N LEU A 66 5.94 7.36 -7.97
CA LEU A 66 5.74 8.66 -8.61
C LEU A 66 4.67 9.49 -7.89
N HIS A 67 3.54 8.88 -7.51
CA HIS A 67 2.47 9.57 -6.78
C HIS A 67 2.93 10.06 -5.41
N ASP A 68 3.64 9.21 -4.65
CA ASP A 68 4.21 9.59 -3.35
C ASP A 68 5.17 10.77 -3.48
N TYR A 69 6.02 10.75 -4.51
CA TYR A 69 6.96 11.83 -4.81
C TYR A 69 6.21 13.13 -5.08
N LEU A 70 5.29 13.15 -6.05
CA LEU A 70 4.51 14.33 -6.43
C LEU A 70 3.69 14.87 -5.26
N ARG A 71 3.16 13.99 -4.42
CA ARG A 71 2.38 14.37 -3.24
C ARG A 71 3.23 14.98 -2.14
N ARG A 72 4.50 14.56 -2.03
CA ARG A 72 5.44 15.05 -1.02
C ARG A 72 6.13 16.34 -1.45
N THR A 73 6.49 16.47 -2.73
CA THR A 73 7.15 17.67 -3.26
C THR A 73 6.16 18.80 -3.55
N GLY A 74 4.92 18.46 -3.91
CA GLY A 74 3.94 19.46 -4.29
C GLY A 74 4.27 20.14 -5.63
N GLU A 75 5.08 19.52 -6.48
CA GLU A 75 5.39 20.01 -7.83
C GLU A 75 4.13 20.20 -8.69
N VAL A 76 3.09 19.41 -8.40
CA VAL A 76 1.77 19.49 -9.03
C VAL A 76 0.66 19.53 -7.98
N GLY A 77 -0.51 20.01 -8.38
CA GLY A 77 -1.69 19.99 -7.52
C GLY A 77 -2.10 18.56 -7.16
N PHE A 78 -2.78 18.38 -6.02
CA PHE A 78 -3.25 17.05 -5.58
C PHE A 78 -4.11 16.36 -6.65
N ALA A 79 -5.01 17.11 -7.31
CA ALA A 79 -5.84 16.58 -8.39
C ALA A 79 -5.02 16.11 -9.61
N ASP A 80 -3.96 16.84 -9.94
CA ASP A 80 -3.08 16.51 -11.05
C ASP A 80 -2.22 15.30 -10.72
N ALA A 81 -1.68 15.21 -9.51
CA ALA A 81 -0.97 14.04 -9.01
C ALA A 81 -1.85 12.77 -9.10
N ASP A 82 -3.11 12.86 -8.64
CA ASP A 82 -4.08 11.75 -8.72
C ASP A 82 -4.41 11.38 -10.18
N GLY A 83 -4.47 12.38 -11.07
CA GLY A 83 -4.66 12.21 -12.50
C GLY A 83 -3.47 11.53 -13.21
N ILE A 84 -2.26 11.97 -12.91
CA ILE A 84 -0.99 11.38 -13.39
C ILE A 84 -0.85 9.95 -12.88
N PHE A 85 -1.23 9.68 -11.64
CA PHE A 85 -1.29 8.33 -11.10
C PHE A 85 -2.25 7.44 -11.90
N ARG A 86 -3.48 7.90 -12.17
CA ARG A 86 -4.43 7.15 -13.00
C ARG A 86 -3.90 6.89 -14.41
N ARG A 87 -3.20 7.86 -15.01
CA ARG A 87 -2.59 7.76 -16.33
C ARG A 87 -1.46 6.73 -16.36
N SER A 88 -0.52 6.84 -15.42
CA SER A 88 0.59 5.89 -15.29
C SER A 88 0.12 4.46 -15.00
N LEU A 89 -0.98 4.27 -14.26
CA LEU A 89 -1.61 2.95 -14.10
C LEU A 89 -2.12 2.38 -15.44
N HIS A 90 -2.66 3.22 -16.33
CA HIS A 90 -3.09 2.79 -17.66
C HIS A 90 -1.90 2.29 -18.48
N GLU A 91 -0.82 3.07 -18.50
CA GLU A 91 0.40 2.78 -19.25
C GLU A 91 1.11 1.54 -18.70
N ALA A 92 0.99 1.28 -17.40
CA ALA A 92 1.47 0.06 -16.75
C ALA A 92 0.59 -1.19 -17.02
N GLY A 93 -0.47 -1.08 -17.84
CA GLY A 93 -1.33 -2.20 -18.20
C GLY A 93 -2.29 -2.64 -17.09
N VAL A 94 -2.56 -1.79 -16.10
CA VAL A 94 -3.51 -2.10 -15.03
C VAL A 94 -4.94 -2.11 -15.60
N SER A 95 -5.71 -3.14 -15.26
CA SER A 95 -7.09 -3.28 -15.74
C SER A 95 -7.96 -2.07 -15.35
N VAL A 96 -8.91 -1.74 -16.24
CA VAL A 96 -9.76 -0.55 -16.12
C VAL A 96 -10.45 -0.46 -14.75
N PRO A 97 -11.10 -1.51 -14.22
CA PRO A 97 -11.78 -1.43 -12.93
C PRO A 97 -10.78 -1.17 -11.78
N ARG A 98 -9.67 -1.90 -11.74
CA ARG A 98 -8.64 -1.75 -10.71
C ARG A 98 -8.07 -0.33 -10.70
N ARG A 99 -7.76 0.20 -11.88
CA ARG A 99 -7.26 1.58 -12.04
C ARG A 99 -8.23 2.61 -11.49
N TRP A 100 -9.54 2.47 -11.75
CA TRP A 100 -10.55 3.40 -11.25
C TRP A 100 -10.76 3.30 -9.74
N MET A 101 -10.72 2.08 -9.18
CA MET A 101 -10.78 1.87 -7.73
C MET A 101 -9.57 2.50 -7.03
N MET A 102 -8.36 2.30 -7.57
CA MET A 102 -7.13 2.90 -7.06
C MET A 102 -7.18 4.43 -7.13
N TRP A 103 -7.65 4.99 -8.25
CA TRP A 103 -7.86 6.43 -8.41
C TRP A 103 -8.87 6.99 -7.40
N ALA A 104 -10.00 6.29 -7.20
CA ALA A 104 -11.02 6.72 -6.25
C ALA A 104 -10.48 6.74 -4.81
N ALA A 105 -9.65 5.76 -4.44
CA ALA A 105 -8.99 5.68 -3.15
C ALA A 105 -8.00 6.84 -2.92
N VAL A 106 -7.14 7.16 -3.90
CA VAL A 106 -6.21 8.30 -3.75
C VAL A 106 -6.94 9.64 -3.72
N ARG A 107 -8.03 9.80 -4.49
CA ARG A 107 -8.87 11.00 -4.41
C ARG A 107 -9.53 11.18 -3.05
N LEU A 108 -10.00 10.10 -2.44
CA LEU A 108 -10.48 10.13 -1.06
C LEU A 108 -9.37 10.55 -0.09
N GLY A 109 -8.16 9.99 -0.23
CA GLY A 109 -6.99 10.34 0.58
C GLY A 109 -6.55 11.79 0.42
N SER A 110 -6.77 12.41 -0.74
CA SER A 110 -6.56 13.85 -0.99
C SER A 110 -7.68 14.73 -0.43
N ARG A 111 -8.74 14.15 0.15
CA ARG A 111 -9.98 14.83 0.57
C ARG A 111 -10.66 15.60 -0.55
N LEU A 112 -10.54 15.12 -1.79
CA LEU A 112 -11.09 15.77 -2.99
C LEU A 112 -10.62 17.23 -3.14
N ARG A 113 -9.40 17.56 -2.68
CA ARG A 113 -8.84 18.90 -2.81
C ARG A 113 -8.81 19.32 -4.28
N GLY A 114 -9.27 20.55 -4.55
CA GLY A 114 -9.38 21.12 -5.89
C GLY A 114 -10.50 20.52 -6.76
N ALA A 115 -11.39 19.69 -6.22
CA ALA A 115 -12.53 19.15 -6.97
C ALA A 115 -13.69 20.15 -7.03
N ARG A 116 -14.30 20.29 -8.20
CA ARG A 116 -15.59 20.98 -8.37
C ARG A 116 -16.73 20.03 -8.00
N PRO A 117 -17.94 20.52 -7.73
CA PRO A 117 -19.09 19.66 -7.40
C PRO A 117 -19.37 18.56 -8.42
N VAL A 118 -19.18 18.85 -9.72
CA VAL A 118 -19.32 17.85 -10.80
C VAL A 118 -18.26 16.75 -10.72
N ASP A 119 -17.04 17.08 -10.31
CA ASP A 119 -15.94 16.13 -10.18
C ASP A 119 -16.18 15.21 -8.95
N VAL A 120 -16.80 15.76 -7.89
CA VAL A 120 -17.25 14.99 -6.73
C VAL A 120 -18.36 14.01 -7.11
N LEU A 121 -19.32 14.43 -7.94
CA LEU A 121 -20.37 13.54 -8.44
C LEU A 121 -19.79 12.41 -9.28
N GLY A 122 -18.88 12.72 -10.20
CA GLY A 122 -18.17 11.71 -11.00
C GLY A 122 -17.37 10.75 -10.13
N TRP A 123 -16.71 11.25 -9.08
CA TRP A 123 -16.02 10.42 -8.10
C TRP A 123 -16.98 9.50 -7.34
N LEU A 124 -18.15 9.99 -6.89
CA LEU A 124 -19.16 9.19 -6.20
C LEU A 124 -19.68 8.04 -7.05
N LEU A 125 -19.91 8.26 -8.35
CA LEU A 125 -20.35 7.23 -9.28
C LEU A 125 -19.36 6.05 -9.39
N ILE A 126 -18.09 6.27 -9.09
CA ILE A 126 -17.06 5.23 -9.08
C ILE A 126 -16.88 4.67 -7.67
N ALA A 127 -16.81 5.55 -6.67
CA ALA A 127 -16.53 5.19 -5.29
C ALA A 127 -17.63 4.33 -4.69
N VAL A 128 -18.91 4.69 -4.88
CA VAL A 128 -20.03 3.96 -4.27
C VAL A 128 -20.11 2.52 -4.78
N PRO A 129 -20.13 2.23 -6.10
CA PRO A 129 -20.13 0.85 -6.57
C PRO A 129 -18.87 0.09 -6.16
N SER A 130 -17.70 0.75 -6.15
CA SER A 130 -16.45 0.14 -5.71
C SER A 130 -16.52 -0.31 -4.25
N VAL A 131 -17.06 0.53 -3.36
CA VAL A 131 -17.23 0.20 -1.94
C VAL A 131 -18.23 -0.93 -1.75
N VAL A 132 -19.37 -0.89 -2.45
CA VAL A 132 -20.37 -1.97 -2.39
C VAL A 132 -19.78 -3.29 -2.87
N PHE A 133 -19.05 -3.27 -3.98
CA PHE A 133 -18.35 -4.45 -4.51
C PHE A 133 -17.31 -4.99 -3.53
N LEU A 134 -16.52 -4.11 -2.90
CA LEU A 134 -15.48 -4.50 -1.95
C LEU A 134 -16.03 -4.99 -0.61
N ALA A 135 -17.21 -4.53 -0.19
CA ALA A 135 -17.78 -4.85 1.11
C ALA A 135 -17.93 -6.35 1.33
N ILE A 136 -18.47 -7.07 0.33
CA ILE A 136 -18.74 -8.52 0.45
C ILE A 136 -17.42 -9.32 0.65
N PRO A 137 -16.42 -9.24 -0.24
CA PRO A 137 -15.16 -9.96 -0.03
C PRO A 137 -14.42 -9.54 1.23
N VAL A 138 -14.43 -8.24 1.58
CA VAL A 138 -13.76 -7.74 2.78
C VAL A 138 -14.38 -8.35 4.02
N LEU A 139 -15.72 -8.43 4.11
CA LEU A 139 -16.40 -9.06 5.23
C LEU A 139 -16.07 -10.55 5.33
N VAL A 140 -16.06 -11.27 4.20
CA VAL A 140 -15.73 -12.71 4.16
C VAL A 140 -14.29 -12.94 4.64
N VAL A 141 -13.32 -12.23 4.07
CA VAL A 141 -11.90 -12.36 4.43
C VAL A 141 -11.68 -11.96 5.89
N THR A 142 -12.28 -10.87 6.35
CA THR A 142 -12.11 -10.41 7.74
C THR A 142 -12.69 -11.43 8.72
N THR A 143 -13.87 -11.98 8.43
CA THR A 143 -14.48 -13.02 9.27
C THR A 143 -13.59 -14.26 9.33
N ALA A 144 -13.06 -14.71 8.19
CA ALA A 144 -12.14 -15.85 8.14
C ALA A 144 -10.85 -15.60 8.94
N LEU A 145 -10.26 -14.40 8.82
CA LEU A 145 -9.08 -14.01 9.58
C LEU A 145 -9.34 -13.96 11.09
N LEU A 146 -10.51 -13.51 11.52
CA LEU A 146 -10.91 -13.51 12.92
C LEU A 146 -11.08 -14.93 13.46
N VAL A 147 -11.72 -15.82 12.69
CA VAL A 147 -11.84 -17.23 13.06
C VAL A 147 -10.47 -17.88 13.20
N PHE A 148 -9.56 -17.64 12.25
CA PHE A 148 -8.20 -18.16 12.32
C PHE A 148 -7.44 -17.63 13.54
N TRP A 149 -7.54 -16.33 13.83
CA TRP A 149 -6.91 -15.73 15.01
C TRP A 149 -7.44 -16.33 16.31
N MET A 150 -8.74 -16.64 16.41
CA MET A 150 -9.33 -17.34 17.56
C MET A 150 -8.76 -18.75 17.73
N VAL A 151 -8.50 -19.46 16.63
CA VAL A 151 -7.85 -20.78 16.66
C VAL A 151 -6.41 -20.65 17.16
N GLU A 152 -5.63 -19.71 16.63
CA GLU A 152 -4.27 -19.43 17.09
C GLU A 152 -4.23 -19.07 18.59
N LEU A 153 -5.18 -18.24 19.04
CA LEU A 153 -5.33 -17.89 20.44
C LEU A 153 -5.59 -19.14 21.30
N GLY A 154 -6.46 -20.04 20.85
CA GLY A 154 -6.72 -21.32 21.53
C GLY A 154 -5.47 -22.18 21.67
N PHE A 155 -4.69 -22.35 20.59
CA PHE A 155 -3.41 -23.07 20.63
C PHE A 155 -2.39 -22.40 21.52
N TRP A 156 -2.32 -21.06 21.51
CA TRP A 156 -1.42 -20.31 22.38
C TRP A 156 -1.78 -20.46 23.86
N VAL A 157 -3.07 -20.41 24.21
CA VAL A 157 -3.54 -20.65 25.60
C VAL A 157 -3.23 -22.09 26.02
N LEU A 158 -3.53 -23.08 25.18
CA LEU A 158 -3.23 -24.49 25.46
C LEU A 158 -1.72 -24.72 25.63
N GLY A 159 -0.89 -24.13 24.77
CA GLY A 159 0.56 -24.17 24.86
C GLY A 159 1.08 -23.49 26.13
N ARG A 160 0.41 -22.42 26.59
CA ARG A 160 0.77 -21.72 27.83
C ARG A 160 0.43 -22.54 29.09
N ILE A 161 -0.67 -23.28 29.05
CA ILE A 161 -1.09 -24.18 30.15
C ILE A 161 -0.17 -25.43 30.21
N THR A 162 0.19 -25.98 29.05
CA THR A 162 1.04 -27.18 28.97
C THR A 162 2.52 -26.91 29.21
N ARG A 163 2.99 -25.66 29.02
CA ARG A 163 4.32 -25.20 29.46
C ARG A 163 4.32 -24.93 30.97
N HIS A 164 4.16 -25.98 31.76
CA HIS A 164 4.70 -25.98 33.11
C HIS A 164 6.22 -25.95 33.00
N THR A 165 6.84 -24.89 33.51
CA THR A 165 8.30 -24.79 33.64
C THR A 165 8.77 -25.94 34.52
N ALA A 166 9.24 -27.03 33.92
CA ALA A 166 9.71 -28.22 34.64
C ALA A 166 11.17 -28.10 35.12
N ALA A 167 11.83 -26.97 34.88
CA ALA A 167 13.17 -26.73 35.40
C ALA A 167 13.10 -25.98 36.73
N PRO A 168 13.53 -26.57 37.86
CA PRO A 168 13.73 -25.80 39.09
C PRO A 168 14.75 -24.67 38.82
N PRO A 169 14.61 -23.50 39.47
CA PRO A 169 15.54 -22.39 39.29
C PRO A 169 16.98 -22.86 39.60
N PRO A 170 17.98 -22.48 38.78
CA PRO A 170 19.36 -22.86 39.03
C PRO A 170 19.79 -22.37 40.41
N SER A 171 20.42 -23.24 41.19
CA SER A 171 20.97 -22.89 42.49
C SER A 171 22.02 -21.77 42.33
N PRO A 172 21.99 -20.72 43.18
CA PRO A 172 22.99 -19.66 43.11
C PRO A 172 24.38 -20.26 43.35
N GLN A 173 25.23 -20.23 42.33
CA GLN A 173 26.64 -20.56 42.47
C GLN A 173 27.32 -19.45 43.28
N MET A 174 27.45 -19.68 44.58
CA MET A 174 28.38 -18.90 45.40
C MET A 174 29.79 -19.26 44.93
N LYS A 175 30.44 -18.36 44.20
CA LYS A 175 31.89 -18.46 43.93
C LYS A 175 32.59 -18.43 45.29
N THR A 176 33.17 -19.55 45.69
CA THR A 176 34.11 -19.58 46.81
C THR A 176 35.36 -18.83 46.35
N ALA A 177 35.72 -17.79 47.10
CA ALA A 177 36.90 -16.95 46.88
C ALA A 177 38.19 -17.72 47.16
#